data_AF-A0A933HVF7-F1
#
_entry.id   AF-A0A933HVF7-F1
#
_cell.length_a   1.000
_cell.length_b   1.000
_cell.length_c   1.000
_cell.angle_alpha   90.00
_cell.angle_beta   90.00
_cell.angle_gamma   90.00
#
_symmetry.space_group_name_H-M   'P 1'
#
loop_
_entity.id
_entity.type
_entity.pdbx_description
1 polymer ?
#
loop_
_entity_poly.entity_id
_entity_poly.type
_entity_poly.pdbx_seq_one_letter_code
_entity_poly.pdbx_strand_id
1 'polypeptide(L)'
;MGGKRDLRGKAWRDGESKAIVVVAAEVRGDGIGRIRLKQVPDTSGESLCGFVRSVAAAGSEIITDGWRGYWNLEGTDYLYRPTTLRGKSKEASTAVLPRVHRVASLLKRWLLGMHQGKVSRKHLGYYLDEFTFRFNRRLSAQRGMLFYRLLQQAVLVDPVSHADLFK
;
A
#
# COMPACT_ATOMS: atom_id res chain seq x y z
N MET A 1 -2.84 12.75 -3.10
CA MET A 1 -2.09 13.99 -2.73
C MET A 1 -0.66 13.97 -3.30
N GLY A 2 -0.41 14.70 -4.39
CA GLY A 2 0.91 15.23 -4.74
C GLY A 2 0.98 16.67 -4.27
N GLY A 3 1.58 16.89 -3.10
CA GLY A 3 1.88 18.21 -2.55
C GLY A 3 3.39 18.34 -2.40
N LYS A 4 3.97 19.31 -3.09
CA LYS A 4 5.37 19.71 -2.92
C LYS A 4 5.51 20.39 -1.55
N ARG A 5 6.25 19.72 -0.64
CA ARG A 5 6.87 20.21 0.62
C ARG A 5 5.84 20.53 1.73
N ASP A 6 6.03 20.27 3.02
CA ASP A 6 7.20 20.01 3.85
C ASP A 6 6.76 19.01 4.95
N LEU A 7 7.39 17.84 5.02
CA LEU A 7 7.25 16.89 6.15
C LEU A 7 8.64 16.76 6.75
N ARG A 8 9.02 17.76 7.57
CA ARG A 8 10.17 17.69 8.48
C ARG A 8 9.86 16.70 9.60
N GLY A 9 9.87 15.42 9.25
CA GLY A 9 10.27 14.32 10.12
C GLY A 9 11.55 13.78 9.51
N LYS A 10 12.60 13.64 10.34
CA LYS A 10 14.00 13.32 9.99
C LYS A 10 14.17 12.64 8.61
N ALA A 11 15.00 13.26 7.79
CA ALA A 11 15.42 12.74 6.49
C ALA A 11 15.86 11.27 6.61
N TRP A 12 15.42 10.45 5.66
CA TRP A 12 16.11 9.21 5.36
C TRP A 12 17.53 9.59 4.94
N ARG A 13 18.53 8.88 5.45
CA ARG A 13 19.95 9.21 5.24
C ARG A 13 20.26 9.17 3.74
N ASP A 14 20.85 10.26 3.24
CA ASP A 14 21.41 10.53 1.90
C ASP A 14 20.49 10.45 0.67
N GLY A 15 20.29 11.62 0.04
CA GLY A 15 20.22 11.80 -1.42
C GLY A 15 19.04 11.23 -2.21
N GLU A 16 18.31 10.23 -1.70
CA GLU A 16 17.26 9.55 -2.46
C GLU A 16 15.87 10.16 -2.24
N SER A 17 15.12 10.29 -3.34
CA SER A 17 13.71 10.70 -3.31
C SER A 17 12.86 9.73 -2.48
N LYS A 18 11.88 10.25 -1.72
CA LYS A 18 10.94 9.41 -0.95
C LYS A 18 10.24 8.41 -1.88
N ALA A 19 10.27 7.13 -1.52
CA ALA A 19 9.52 6.10 -2.23
C ALA A 19 8.01 6.37 -2.14
N ILE A 20 7.29 6.13 -3.23
CA ILE A 20 5.84 6.31 -3.31
C ILE A 20 5.21 4.93 -3.11
N VAL A 21 4.31 4.82 -2.13
CA VAL A 21 3.57 3.60 -1.83
C VAL A 21 2.08 3.89 -1.99
N VAL A 22 1.41 3.10 -2.81
CA VAL A 22 -0.05 3.12 -2.97
C VAL A 22 -0.66 2.08 -2.03
N VAL A 23 -1.78 2.43 -1.42
CA VAL A 23 -2.49 1.58 -0.45
C VAL A 23 -3.94 1.46 -0.90
N ALA A 24 -4.41 0.23 -1.08
CA ALA A 24 -5.81 -0.10 -1.23
C ALA A 24 -6.29 -0.85 0.02
N ALA A 25 -7.49 -0.52 0.48
CA ALA A 25 -8.12 -1.12 1.64
C ALA A 25 -9.59 -1.44 1.31
N GLU A 26 -9.96 -2.71 1.44
CA GLU A 26 -11.32 -3.17 1.24
C GLU A 26 -12.24 -2.61 2.34
N VAL A 27 -13.37 -2.03 1.92
CA VAL A 27 -14.44 -1.61 2.82
C VAL A 27 -15.25 -2.84 3.22
N ARG A 28 -15.24 -3.18 4.51
CA ARG A 28 -16.02 -4.31 5.04
C ARG A 28 -16.80 -3.87 6.27
N GLY A 29 -18.04 -3.41 6.07
CA GLY A 29 -18.82 -2.71 7.10
C GLY A 29 -18.02 -1.56 7.70
N ASP A 30 -18.01 -1.44 9.02
CA ASP A 30 -17.21 -0.43 9.75
C ASP A 30 -15.70 -0.77 9.80
N GLY A 31 -15.34 -1.99 9.40
CA GLY A 31 -13.98 -2.52 9.46
C GLY A 31 -13.16 -2.33 8.18
N ILE A 32 -11.94 -2.84 8.25
CA ILE A 32 -11.03 -2.98 7.11
C ILE A 32 -10.96 -4.46 6.74
N GLY A 33 -11.27 -4.79 5.49
CA GLY A 33 -11.12 -6.14 4.96
C GLY A 33 -9.65 -6.47 4.65
N ARG A 34 -9.42 -6.96 3.43
CA ARG A 34 -8.09 -7.14 2.87
C ARG A 34 -7.48 -5.82 2.45
N ILE A 35 -6.15 -5.76 2.48
CA ILE A 35 -5.37 -4.63 2.00
C ILE A 35 -4.40 -5.07 0.91
N ARG A 36 -3.98 -4.12 0.08
CA ARG A 36 -2.90 -4.25 -0.89
C ARG A 36 -2.02 -3.02 -0.81
N LEU A 37 -0.71 -3.23 -0.78
CA LEU A 37 0.28 -2.15 -0.83
C LEU A 37 1.25 -2.43 -1.97
N LYS A 38 1.67 -1.38 -2.67
CA LYS A 38 2.68 -1.51 -3.73
C LYS A 38 3.51 -0.24 -3.81
N GLN A 39 4.82 -0.40 -4.00
CA GLN A 39 5.69 0.70 -4.39
C GLN A 39 5.46 1.01 -5.87
N VAL A 40 5.26 2.29 -6.19
CA VAL A 40 5.08 2.77 -7.57
C VAL A 40 6.19 3.78 -7.92
N PRO A 41 6.57 3.89 -9.21
CA PRO A 41 7.63 4.81 -9.62
C PRO A 41 7.20 6.28 -9.49
N ASP A 42 5.91 6.57 -9.67
CA ASP A 42 5.36 7.93 -9.64
C ASP A 42 3.84 7.94 -9.31
N THR A 43 3.25 9.14 -9.29
CA THR A 43 1.81 9.35 -9.11
C THR A 43 1.07 9.58 -10.44
N SER A 44 1.61 9.05 -11.55
CA SER A 44 0.99 9.17 -12.88
C SER A 44 -0.29 8.33 -12.99
N GLY A 45 -1.06 8.59 -14.04
CA GLY A 45 -2.26 7.81 -14.32
C GLY A 45 -1.96 6.35 -14.62
N GLU A 46 -0.88 6.08 -15.34
CA GLU A 46 -0.45 4.72 -15.67
C GLU A 46 -0.09 3.92 -14.42
N SER A 47 0.75 4.48 -13.54
CA SER A 47 1.13 3.84 -12.27
C SER A 47 -0.08 3.57 -11.36
N LEU A 48 -0.95 4.56 -11.19
CA LEU A 48 -2.07 4.47 -10.25
C LEU A 48 -3.22 3.61 -10.78
N CYS A 49 -3.63 3.78 -12.03
CA CYS A 49 -4.67 2.95 -12.63
C CYS A 49 -4.17 1.53 -12.91
N GLY A 50 -2.89 1.35 -13.23
CA GLY A 50 -2.24 0.04 -13.31
C GLY A 50 -2.28 -0.69 -11.96
N PHE A 51 -2.00 0.01 -10.86
CA PHE A 51 -2.17 -0.56 -9.52
C PHE A 51 -3.61 -0.99 -9.25
N VAL A 52 -4.61 -0.13 -9.50
CA VAL A 52 -6.04 -0.44 -9.29
C VAL A 52 -6.45 -1.70 -10.05
N ARG A 53 -6.11 -1.79 -11.34
CA ARG A 53 -6.39 -2.96 -12.19
C ARG A 53 -5.74 -4.25 -11.68
N SER A 54 -4.60 -4.15 -11.03
CA SER A 54 -3.91 -5.32 -10.47
C SER A 54 -4.51 -5.83 -9.15
N VAL A 55 -5.34 -5.04 -8.48
CA VAL A 55 -5.82 -5.35 -7.11
C VAL A 55 -7.32 -5.45 -6.95
N ALA A 56 -8.09 -4.86 -7.86
CA ALA A 56 -9.54 -4.86 -7.85
C ALA A 56 -10.07 -5.60 -9.09
N ALA A 57 -11.20 -6.30 -8.92
CA ALA A 57 -11.87 -6.95 -10.04
C ALA A 57 -12.73 -5.94 -10.81
N ALA A 58 -12.93 -6.19 -12.11
CA ALA A 58 -13.93 -5.51 -12.94
C ALA A 58 -15.28 -5.41 -12.21
N GLY A 59 -15.97 -4.28 -12.33
CA GLY A 59 -17.25 -4.01 -11.65
C GLY A 59 -17.13 -3.60 -10.18
N SER A 60 -15.92 -3.57 -9.60
CA SER A 60 -15.72 -3.10 -8.21
C SER A 60 -15.96 -1.60 -8.09
N GLU A 61 -16.48 -1.17 -6.93
CA GLU A 61 -16.53 0.26 -6.57
C GLU A 61 -15.17 0.75 -6.07
N ILE A 62 -14.64 1.79 -6.73
CA ILE A 62 -13.33 2.37 -6.44
C ILE A 62 -13.51 3.78 -5.89
N ILE A 63 -13.19 3.94 -4.60
CA ILE A 63 -13.25 5.23 -3.89
C ILE A 63 -11.84 5.82 -3.81
N THR A 64 -11.65 7.03 -4.34
CA THR A 64 -10.34 7.71 -4.36
C THR A 64 -10.40 9.11 -3.75
N ASP A 65 -9.22 9.70 -3.50
CA ASP A 65 -9.06 11.07 -2.96
C ASP A 65 -9.28 12.18 -4.03
N GLY A 66 -9.77 11.80 -5.22
CA GLY A 66 -9.97 12.73 -6.35
C GLY A 66 -8.67 13.20 -7.01
N TRP A 67 -7.53 12.53 -6.76
CA TRP A 67 -6.29 12.84 -7.46
C TRP A 67 -6.40 12.63 -8.97
N ARG A 68 -5.83 13.56 -9.76
CA ARG A 68 -5.91 13.55 -11.24
C ARG A 68 -5.40 12.25 -11.87
N GLY A 69 -4.43 11.58 -11.24
CA GLY A 69 -3.93 10.29 -11.72
C GLY A 69 -4.97 9.16 -11.67
N TYR A 70 -6.12 9.34 -11.03
CA TYR A 70 -7.22 8.35 -11.08
C TYR A 70 -8.29 8.68 -12.13
N TRP A 71 -8.18 9.80 -12.86
CA TRP A 71 -9.20 10.20 -13.84
C TRP A 71 -9.38 9.18 -14.97
N ASN A 72 -8.34 8.43 -15.32
CA ASN A 72 -8.42 7.37 -16.34
C ASN A 72 -9.19 6.12 -15.88
N LEU A 73 -9.76 6.12 -14.66
CA LEU A 73 -10.73 5.11 -14.23
C LEU A 73 -12.16 5.46 -14.69
N GLU A 74 -12.42 6.71 -15.06
CA GLU A 74 -13.70 7.12 -15.61
C GLU A 74 -13.88 6.50 -17.01
N GLY A 75 -15.06 5.94 -17.28
CA GLY A 75 -15.34 5.23 -18.54
C GLY A 75 -14.75 3.81 -18.65
N THR A 76 -14.18 3.28 -17.56
CA THR A 76 -13.78 1.87 -17.46
C THR A 76 -14.90 1.00 -16.89
N ASP A 77 -14.62 -0.28 -16.69
CA ASP A 77 -15.50 -1.25 -16.04
C ASP A 77 -15.60 -1.11 -14.51
N TYR A 78 -14.96 -0.10 -13.92
CA TYR A 78 -15.07 0.21 -12.49
C TYR A 78 -16.20 1.20 -12.18
N LEU A 79 -16.87 1.00 -11.04
CA LEU A 79 -17.74 2.03 -10.47
C LEU A 79 -16.86 3.06 -9.75
N TYR A 80 -16.42 4.07 -10.51
CA TYR A 80 -15.48 5.07 -10.02
C TYR A 80 -16.19 6.18 -9.23
N ARG A 81 -15.88 6.31 -7.94
CA ARG A 81 -16.41 7.35 -7.05
C ARG A 81 -15.28 8.26 -6.53
N PRO A 82 -14.89 9.31 -7.27
CA PRO A 82 -13.92 10.28 -6.77
C PRO A 82 -14.53 11.08 -5.62
N THR A 83 -13.87 11.12 -4.47
CA THR A 83 -14.27 12.02 -3.40
C THR A 83 -13.40 13.28 -3.45
N THR A 84 -13.95 14.34 -4.03
CA THR A 84 -13.23 15.59 -4.26
C THR A 84 -12.90 16.31 -2.94
N LEU A 85 -11.61 16.43 -2.64
CA LEU A 85 -11.08 17.15 -1.47
C LEU A 85 -10.77 18.64 -1.71
N ARG A 86 -11.23 19.23 -2.83
CA ARG A 86 -10.92 20.65 -3.15
C ARG A 86 -11.35 21.56 -2.00
N GLY A 87 -10.38 22.27 -1.43
CA GLY A 87 -10.59 23.27 -0.37
C GLY A 87 -10.71 22.73 1.05
N LYS A 88 -10.54 21.42 1.28
CA LYS A 88 -10.65 20.84 2.64
C LYS A 88 -9.29 20.42 3.19
N SER A 89 -9.13 20.60 4.51
CA SER A 89 -7.88 20.43 5.25
C SER A 89 -7.38 18.98 5.27
N LYS A 90 -6.20 18.72 5.85
CA LYS A 90 -5.60 17.37 5.96
C LYS A 90 -6.49 16.39 6.74
N GLU A 91 -7.33 16.92 7.61
CA GLU A 91 -8.37 16.19 8.34
C GLU A 91 -9.44 15.65 7.37
N ALA A 92 -9.71 16.33 6.26
CA ALA A 92 -10.72 15.91 5.30
C ALA A 92 -10.29 14.70 4.45
N SER A 93 -9.01 14.57 4.07
CA SER A 93 -8.54 13.35 3.41
C SER A 93 -8.62 12.13 4.33
N THR A 94 -8.30 12.34 5.62
CA THR A 94 -8.43 11.33 6.66
C THR A 94 -9.90 10.97 6.91
N ALA A 95 -10.81 11.94 6.85
CA ALA A 95 -12.25 11.71 6.96
C ALA A 95 -12.82 10.95 5.75
N VAL A 96 -12.26 11.16 4.56
CA VAL A 96 -12.74 10.59 3.31
C VAL A 96 -12.22 9.16 3.07
N LEU A 97 -10.93 8.90 3.35
CA LEU A 97 -10.33 7.56 3.23
C LEU A 97 -9.79 7.05 4.58
N PRO A 98 -10.60 6.97 5.64
CA PRO A 98 -10.12 6.67 7.00
C PRO A 98 -9.42 5.32 7.09
N ARG A 99 -9.87 4.35 6.30
CA ARG A 99 -9.30 2.99 6.26
C ARG A 99 -7.88 3.01 5.69
N VAL A 100 -7.66 3.70 4.58
CA VAL A 100 -6.34 3.84 3.94
C VAL A 100 -5.38 4.58 4.86
N HIS A 101 -5.83 5.68 5.48
CA HIS A 101 -5.01 6.45 6.42
C HIS A 101 -4.64 5.64 7.68
N ARG A 102 -5.56 4.81 8.18
CA ARG A 102 -5.29 3.88 9.29
C ARG A 102 -4.24 2.85 8.90
N VAL A 103 -4.37 2.23 7.72
CA VAL A 103 -3.37 1.26 7.21
C VAL A 103 -2.00 1.90 7.06
N ALA A 104 -1.91 3.11 6.48
CA ALA A 104 -0.65 3.82 6.34
C ALA A 104 0.00 4.13 7.70
N SER A 105 -0.80 4.49 8.71
CA SER A 105 -0.31 4.72 10.07
C SER A 105 0.20 3.43 10.73
N LEU A 106 -0.49 2.31 10.53
CA LEU A 106 -0.08 1.00 11.04
C LEU A 106 1.21 0.51 10.37
N LEU A 107 1.35 0.67 9.05
CA LEU A 107 2.57 0.35 8.32
C LEU A 107 3.76 1.13 8.88
N LYS A 108 3.62 2.46 9.03
CA LYS A 108 4.69 3.30 9.58
C LYS A 108 5.12 2.86 10.98
N ARG A 109 4.15 2.53 11.84
CA ARG A 109 4.42 2.04 13.19
C ARG A 109 5.13 0.69 13.17
N TRP A 110 4.71 -0.22 12.29
CA TRP A 110 5.33 -1.53 12.14
C TRP A 110 6.78 -1.44 11.62
N LEU A 111 7.02 -0.61 10.60
CA LEU A 111 8.37 -0.35 10.08
C LEU A 111 9.29 0.28 11.14
N LEU A 112 8.76 1.23 11.93
CA LEU A 112 9.53 1.85 13.01
C LEU A 112 9.82 0.85 14.14
N GLY A 113 8.86 0.01 14.51
CA GLY A 113 9.01 -0.94 15.61
C GLY A 113 9.91 -2.14 15.26
N MET A 114 9.60 -2.85 14.18
CA MET A 114 10.31 -4.08 13.82
C MET A 114 11.67 -3.81 13.17
N HIS A 115 11.71 -2.87 12.24
CA HIS A 115 12.93 -2.56 11.49
C HIS A 115 13.71 -1.40 12.10
N GLN A 116 13.30 -0.90 13.28
CA GLN A 116 13.94 0.22 13.98
C GLN A 116 14.09 1.48 13.10
N GLY A 117 13.22 1.63 12.11
CA GLY A 117 13.30 2.69 11.10
C GLY A 117 14.40 2.49 10.04
N LYS A 118 15.21 1.43 10.09
CA LYS A 118 16.18 1.06 9.05
C LYS A 118 15.51 0.28 7.92
N VAL A 119 14.73 0.97 7.11
CA VAL A 119 14.08 0.38 5.92
C VAL A 119 14.93 0.68 4.68
N SER A 120 15.45 -0.37 4.05
CA SER A 120 16.11 -0.24 2.74
C SER A 120 15.07 -0.07 1.63
N ARG A 121 15.27 0.92 0.76
CA ARG A 121 14.40 1.14 -0.41
C ARG A 121 14.38 -0.07 -1.34
N LYS A 122 15.54 -0.71 -1.53
CA LYS A 122 15.70 -1.92 -2.34
C LYS A 122 14.80 -3.07 -1.85
N HIS A 123 14.60 -3.17 -0.54
CA HIS A 123 13.77 -4.21 0.07
C HIS A 123 12.36 -3.73 0.42
N LEU A 124 11.98 -2.51 0.01
CA LEU A 124 10.68 -1.94 0.34
C LEU A 124 9.52 -2.83 -0.14
N GLY A 125 9.61 -3.39 -1.34
CA GLY A 125 8.63 -4.36 -1.84
C GLY A 125 8.39 -5.51 -0.87
N TYR A 126 9.45 -6.18 -0.41
CA TYR A 126 9.37 -7.29 0.53
C TYR A 126 8.75 -6.89 1.88
N TYR A 127 9.08 -5.71 2.41
CA TYR A 127 8.46 -5.22 3.64
C TYR A 127 6.95 -4.95 3.46
N LEU A 128 6.54 -4.43 2.30
CA LEU A 128 5.13 -4.21 1.99
C LEU A 128 4.37 -5.53 1.83
N ASP A 129 4.97 -6.53 1.19
CA ASP A 129 4.39 -7.86 1.02
C ASP A 129 4.23 -8.57 2.36
N GLU A 130 5.25 -8.52 3.23
CA GLU A 130 5.19 -9.08 4.57
C GLU A 130 4.08 -8.41 5.40
N PHE A 131 4.03 -7.08 5.41
CA PHE A 131 2.99 -6.34 6.11
C PHE A 131 1.59 -6.71 5.59
N THR A 132 1.43 -6.76 4.26
CA THR A 132 0.17 -7.16 3.60
C THR A 132 -0.25 -8.57 4.01
N PHE A 133 0.68 -9.52 3.98
CA PHE A 133 0.43 -10.91 4.37
C PHE A 133 -0.01 -11.03 5.82
N ARG A 134 0.71 -10.38 6.75
CA ARG A 134 0.35 -10.37 8.18
C ARG A 134 -1.01 -9.73 8.42
N PHE A 135 -1.27 -8.57 7.82
CA PHE A 135 -2.53 -7.85 8.00
C PHE A 135 -3.73 -8.65 7.49
N ASN A 136 -3.62 -9.25 6.31
CA ASN A 136 -4.69 -10.01 5.68
C ASN A 136 -5.02 -11.33 6.40
N ARG A 137 -4.11 -11.83 7.25
CA ARG A 137 -4.29 -13.08 8.00
C ARG A 137 -4.56 -12.89 9.49
N ARG A 138 -4.67 -11.65 9.98
CA ARG A 138 -4.89 -11.36 11.41
C ARG A 138 -6.15 -12.00 12.01
N LEU A 139 -7.16 -12.25 11.18
CA LEU A 139 -8.43 -12.89 11.55
C LEU A 139 -8.51 -14.36 11.11
N SER A 140 -7.41 -14.95 10.64
CA SER A 140 -7.37 -16.37 10.25
C SER A 140 -7.62 -17.23 11.48
N ALA A 141 -8.67 -18.07 11.44
CA ALA A 141 -9.03 -18.99 12.52
C ALA A 141 -7.88 -19.96 12.88
N GLN A 142 -7.04 -20.28 11.89
CA GLN A 142 -5.86 -21.13 12.08
C GLN A 142 -4.58 -20.30 11.97
N ARG A 143 -4.13 -19.71 13.10
CA ARG A 143 -2.88 -18.93 13.16
C ARG A 143 -1.63 -19.78 12.92
N GLY A 144 -1.65 -21.06 13.31
CA GLY A 144 -0.55 -22.02 13.07
C GLY A 144 -0.23 -22.24 11.58
N MET A 145 -1.18 -21.96 10.68
CA MET A 145 -0.94 -22.03 9.23
C MET A 145 -0.08 -20.87 8.68
N LEU A 146 0.39 -19.94 9.52
CA LEU A 146 1.31 -18.90 9.04
C LEU A 146 2.66 -19.51 8.67
N PHE A 147 3.20 -20.35 9.56
CA PHE A 147 4.42 -21.12 9.32
C PHE A 147 4.26 -22.08 8.14
N TYR A 148 3.16 -22.86 8.11
CA TYR A 148 2.90 -23.79 7.02
C TYR A 148 2.85 -23.10 5.66
N ARG A 149 2.21 -21.93 5.56
CA ARG A 149 2.11 -21.18 4.29
C ARG A 149 3.44 -20.56 3.90
N LEU A 150 4.27 -20.16 4.85
CA LEU A 150 5.63 -19.71 4.57
C LEU A 150 6.47 -20.86 4.02
N LEU A 151 6.35 -22.05 4.60
CA LEU A 151 7.02 -23.26 4.12
C LEU A 151 6.53 -23.67 2.71
N GLN A 152 5.22 -23.60 2.46
CA GLN A 152 4.67 -23.81 1.12
C GLN A 152 5.24 -22.81 0.10
N GLN A 153 5.34 -21.53 0.46
CA GLN A 153 5.93 -20.53 -0.44
C GLN A 153 7.43 -20.76 -0.66
N ALA A 154 8.18 -21.15 0.37
CA ALA A 154 9.60 -21.48 0.25
C ALA A 154 9.86 -22.67 -0.68
N VAL A 155 8.93 -23.63 -0.74
CA VAL A 155 9.02 -24.78 -1.65
C VAL A 155 8.60 -24.43 -3.08
N LEU A 156 7.65 -23.51 -3.26
CA LEU A 156 7.10 -23.15 -4.58
C LEU A 156 7.94 -22.10 -5.33
N VAL A 157 8.79 -21.34 -4.63
CA VAL A 157 9.63 -20.31 -5.21
C VAL A 157 11.00 -20.90 -5.54
N ASP A 158 11.55 -20.52 -6.70
CA ASP A 158 12.90 -20.94 -7.09
C ASP A 158 13.94 -20.51 -6.04
N PRO A 159 14.94 -21.36 -5.75
CA PRO A 159 15.96 -21.04 -4.76
C PRO A 159 16.73 -19.78 -5.16
N VAL A 160 16.78 -18.81 -4.24
CA VAL A 160 17.55 -17.58 -4.41
C VAL A 160 18.97 -17.82 -3.88
N SER A 161 19.98 -17.62 -4.73
CA SER A 161 21.37 -17.80 -4.31
C SER A 161 21.81 -16.70 -3.33
N HIS A 162 22.80 -17.00 -2.48
CA HIS A 162 23.36 -16.01 -1.56
C HIS A 162 23.87 -14.76 -2.31
N ALA A 163 24.40 -14.92 -3.52
CA ALA A 163 24.87 -13.82 -4.34
C ALA A 163 23.74 -12.87 -4.80
N ASP A 164 22.52 -13.37 -4.94
CA ASP A 164 21.37 -12.57 -5.39
C ASP A 164 20.65 -11.86 -4.25
N LEU A 165 20.86 -12.29 -3.01
CA LEU A 165 20.29 -11.61 -1.83
C LEU A 165 20.93 -10.23 -1.56
N PHE A 166 22.20 -10.04 -1.94
CA PHE A 166 22.97 -8.84 -1.60
C PHE A 166 23.21 -7.86 -2.78
N LYS A 167 22.87 -8.20 -4.03
CA LYS A 167 22.91 -7.28 -5.19
C LYS A 167 21.81 -6.24 -5.15
#